data_AF-A0A8J2PL20-F1
#
_entry.id   AF-A0A8J2PL20-F1
#
_cell.length_a   1.000
_cell.length_b   1.000
_cell.length_c   1.000
_cell.angle_alpha   90.00
_cell.angle_beta   90.00
_cell.angle_gamma   90.00
#
_symmetry.space_group_name_H-M   'P 1'
#
loop_
_entity.id
_entity.type
_entity.pdbx_description
1 polymer ?
#
loop_
_entity_poly.entity_id
_entity_poly.type
_entity_poly.pdbx_seq_one_letter_code
_entity_poly.pdbx_strand_id
1 'polypeptide(L)'
;MYSMNFSAAIVRRAEAAGFEAIVLSVDIPVAGKRRENVRNKFALSDDIEIFSLPKTFSISEKESAFVHVDEILDQSMTWEDLKWLHSVTKLPIILKGIMCPEDAKLAIEYGAQAIFVSNHGGRQLDSVLPT
;
A
#
# COMPACT_ATOMS: atom_id res chain seq x y z
N MET A 1 -3.13 14.09 -0.23
CA MET A 1 -3.41 13.25 -1.41
C MET A 1 -2.24 13.35 -2.38
N TYR A 2 -1.41 12.31 -2.44
CA TYR A 2 -0.23 12.32 -3.29
C TYR A 2 -0.62 11.93 -4.71
N SER A 3 -0.07 12.65 -5.69
CA SER A 3 -0.43 12.48 -7.10
C SER A 3 0.13 11.16 -7.67
N MET A 4 -0.52 10.64 -8.72
CA MET A 4 0.00 9.53 -9.54
C MET A 4 1.45 9.73 -10.01
N ASN A 5 1.92 10.99 -10.15
CA ASN A 5 3.32 11.28 -10.49
C ASN A 5 4.31 10.85 -9.39
N PHE A 6 3.91 10.97 -8.12
CA PHE A 6 4.73 10.54 -7.00
C PHE A 6 4.86 9.01 -6.98
N SER A 7 3.74 8.30 -7.14
CA SER A 7 3.72 6.84 -7.25
C SER A 7 4.57 6.34 -8.44
N ALA A 8 4.46 6.99 -9.61
CA ALA A 8 5.31 6.66 -10.77
C ALA A 8 6.81 6.86 -10.49
N ALA A 9 7.19 7.88 -9.72
CA ALA A 9 8.58 8.09 -9.34
C ALA A 9 9.12 6.97 -8.44
N ILE A 10 8.31 6.47 -7.49
CA ILE A 10 8.67 5.32 -6.66
C ILE A 10 8.87 4.07 -7.52
N VAL A 11 7.95 3.80 -8.45
CA VAL A 11 8.01 2.64 -9.36
C VAL A 11 9.28 2.68 -10.20
N ARG A 12 9.59 3.81 -10.85
CA ARG A 12 10.82 3.96 -11.64
C ARG A 12 12.09 3.82 -10.80
N ARG A 13 12.05 4.30 -9.55
CA ARG A 13 13.18 4.14 -8.62
C ARG A 13 13.39 2.66 -8.24
N ALA A 14 12.32 1.89 -8.04
CA ALA A 14 12.41 0.46 -7.80
C ALA A 14 13.02 -0.27 -9.02
N GLU A 15 12.55 0.03 -10.23
CA GLU A 15 13.12 -0.50 -11.48
C GLU A 15 14.62 -0.18 -11.61
N ALA A 16 15.00 1.08 -11.40
CA ALA A 16 16.39 1.53 -11.50
C ALA A 16 17.30 0.88 -10.43
N ALA A 17 16.73 0.47 -9.29
CA ALA A 17 17.44 -0.26 -8.25
C ALA A 17 17.52 -1.78 -8.50
N GLY A 18 16.99 -2.27 -9.62
CA GLY A 18 17.04 -3.69 -10.01
C GLY A 18 15.99 -4.57 -9.33
N PHE A 19 14.91 -3.99 -8.79
CA PHE A 19 13.78 -4.77 -8.32
C PHE A 19 13.08 -5.47 -9.50
N GLU A 20 12.58 -6.69 -9.24
CA GLU A 20 12.03 -7.55 -10.29
C GLU A 20 10.51 -7.64 -10.31
N ALA A 21 9.82 -6.99 -9.35
CA ALA A 21 8.37 -6.96 -9.27
C ALA A 21 7.86 -5.76 -8.48
N ILE A 22 6.60 -5.36 -8.73
CA ILE A 22 5.85 -4.40 -7.91
C ILE A 22 4.78 -5.17 -7.13
N VAL A 23 4.85 -5.12 -5.81
CA VAL A 23 3.79 -5.65 -4.94
C VAL A 23 2.85 -4.52 -4.56
N LEU A 24 1.68 -4.47 -5.19
CA LEU A 24 0.65 -3.47 -4.88
C LEU A 24 -0.25 -4.00 -3.76
N SER A 25 -0.31 -3.27 -2.64
CA SER A 25 -1.23 -3.58 -1.55
C SER A 25 -2.61 -3.00 -1.85
N VAL A 26 -3.64 -3.85 -1.94
CA VAL A 26 -5.01 -3.48 -2.30
C VAL A 26 -6.00 -3.56 -1.12
N ASP A 27 -5.51 -3.93 0.07
CA ASP A 27 -6.30 -4.14 1.30
C ASP A 27 -6.23 -2.98 2.31
N ILE A 28 -5.72 -1.82 1.88
CA ILE A 28 -5.49 -0.65 2.74
C ILE A 28 -5.98 0.66 2.08
N PRO A 29 -7.28 0.81 1.75
CA PRO A 29 -7.81 2.12 1.37
C PRO A 29 -7.77 3.10 2.56
N VAL A 30 -7.99 2.57 3.78
CA VAL A 30 -7.91 3.30 5.05
C VAL A 30 -7.04 2.49 6.02
N ALA A 31 -6.31 3.18 6.88
CA ALA A 31 -5.50 2.52 7.91
C ALA A 31 -6.35 1.68 8.87
N GLY A 32 -5.96 0.43 9.09
CA GLY A 32 -6.61 -0.43 10.07
C GLY A 32 -6.49 0.09 11.51
N LYS A 33 -7.56 -0.07 12.30
CA LYS A 33 -7.63 0.44 13.68
C LYS A 33 -6.82 -0.41 14.66
N ARG A 34 -5.54 -0.08 14.80
CA ARG A 34 -4.61 -0.75 15.72
C ARG A 34 -4.66 -0.11 17.11
N ARG A 35 -5.49 -0.67 18.00
CA ARG A 35 -5.78 -0.10 19.34
C ARG A 35 -4.53 0.16 20.18
N GLU A 36 -3.52 -0.69 20.06
CA GLU A 36 -2.28 -0.57 20.82
C GLU A 36 -1.44 0.61 20.36
N ASN A 37 -1.40 0.90 19.06
CA ASN A 37 -0.74 2.09 18.52
C ASN A 37 -1.39 3.37 19.05
N VAL A 38 -2.73 3.39 19.14
CA VAL A 38 -3.48 4.52 19.69
C VAL A 38 -3.20 4.68 21.18
N ARG A 39 -3.31 3.59 21.96
CA ARG A 39 -3.06 3.57 23.40
C ARG A 39 -1.64 4.01 23.74
N ASN A 40 -0.66 3.54 22.98
CA ASN A 40 0.76 3.80 23.22
C ASN A 40 1.25 5.08 22.52
N LYS A 41 0.39 5.79 21.79
CA LYS A 41 0.75 6.95 20.95
C LYS A 41 1.97 6.66 20.08
N PHE A 42 1.96 5.52 19.40
CA PHE A 42 3.10 5.06 18.61
C PHE A 42 3.49 6.12 17.57
N ALA A 43 4.73 6.62 17.64
CA ALA A 43 5.33 7.52 16.68
C ALA A 43 6.65 6.91 16.17
N LEU A 44 7.07 7.30 14.96
CA LEU A 44 8.45 7.06 14.55
C LEU A 44 9.35 8.01 15.34
N SER A 45 10.54 7.55 15.72
CA SER A 45 11.55 8.41 16.32
C SER A 45 12.17 9.32 15.26
N ASP A 46 12.65 10.50 15.67
CA ASP A 46 13.18 11.53 14.75
C ASP A 46 14.40 11.07 13.94
N ASP A 47 15.09 10.03 14.39
CA ASP A 47 16.23 9.41 13.72
C ASP A 47 15.83 8.38 12.64
N ILE A 48 14.52 8.11 12.47
CA ILE A 48 14.00 7.16 11.48
C ILE A 48 13.31 7.91 10.33
N GLU A 49 13.90 7.84 9.14
CA GLU A 49 13.28 8.34 7.90
C GLU A 49 12.60 7.21 7.11
N ILE A 50 11.40 7.48 6.58
CA ILE A 50 10.81 6.64 5.52
C ILE A 50 11.39 7.11 4.18
N PHE A 51 12.51 6.50 3.77
CA PHE A 51 13.31 6.92 2.61
C PHE A 51 12.57 6.96 1.25
N SER A 52 11.40 6.33 1.14
CA SER A 52 10.58 6.36 -0.08
C SER A 52 9.56 7.49 -0.09
N LEU A 53 9.37 8.20 1.02
CA LEU A 53 8.45 9.34 1.12
C LEU A 53 9.21 10.67 1.05
N PRO A 54 8.58 11.77 0.59
CA PRO A 54 9.21 13.08 0.63
C PRO A 54 9.48 13.49 2.08
N LYS A 55 10.59 14.19 2.33
CA LYS A 55 10.97 14.69 3.67
C LYS A 55 9.92 15.62 4.30
N THR A 56 9.00 16.17 3.50
CA THR A 56 7.85 16.95 3.98
C THR A 56 6.81 16.11 4.71
N PHE A 57 6.88 14.78 4.60
CA PHE A 57 6.05 13.87 5.39
C PHE A 57 6.65 13.75 6.80
N SER A 58 6.20 14.62 7.70
CA SER A 58 6.51 14.51 9.13
C SER A 58 5.40 13.74 9.83
N ILE A 59 5.75 12.62 10.47
CA ILE A 59 4.84 11.96 11.38
C ILE A 59 4.85 12.74 12.70
N SER A 60 3.86 13.60 12.92
CA SER A 60 3.85 14.44 14.12
C SER A 60 3.57 13.63 15.39
N GLU A 61 4.24 13.99 16.49
CA GLU A 61 4.20 13.31 17.80
C GLU A 61 2.80 13.22 18.45
N LYS A 62 1.79 13.92 17.92
CA LYS A 62 0.50 14.09 18.62
C LYS A 62 -0.51 12.98 18.33
N GLU A 63 -0.35 12.24 17.23
CA GLU A 63 -1.23 11.13 16.84
C GLU A 63 -0.41 9.98 16.25
N SER A 64 -0.91 8.73 16.32
CA SER A 64 -0.08 7.58 15.97
C SER A 64 0.43 7.70 14.52
N ALA A 65 1.64 7.19 14.24
CA ALA A 65 2.26 7.21 12.92
C ALA A 65 1.37 6.68 11.79
N PHE A 66 0.45 5.79 12.13
CA PHE A 66 -0.50 5.20 11.19
C PHE A 66 -1.73 6.07 10.89
N VAL A 67 -1.98 7.15 11.66
CA VAL A 67 -3.08 8.10 11.40
C VAL A 67 -2.78 8.95 10.16
N HIS A 68 -1.51 9.27 9.92
CA HIS A 68 -1.10 10.08 8.77
C HIS A 68 -0.98 9.24 7.48
N VAL A 69 -1.16 7.92 7.54
CA VAL A 69 -1.13 7.05 6.36
C VAL A 69 -2.30 7.38 5.43
N ASP A 70 -3.45 7.78 5.97
CA ASP A 70 -4.62 8.21 5.18
C ASP A 70 -4.35 9.49 4.37
N GLU A 71 -3.34 10.29 4.71
CA GLU A 71 -2.94 11.47 3.92
C GLU A 71 -2.16 11.09 2.65
N ILE A 72 -1.52 9.91 2.69
CA ILE A 72 -0.74 9.33 1.60
C ILE A 72 -1.59 8.48 0.68
N LEU A 73 -2.53 7.73 1.26
CA LEU A 73 -3.36 6.79 0.53
C LEU A 73 -4.46 7.48 -0.28
N ASP A 74 -4.79 6.86 -1.42
CA ASP A 74 -5.95 7.22 -2.21
C ASP A 74 -7.08 6.20 -1.96
N GLN A 75 -8.15 6.66 -1.30
CA GLN A 75 -9.32 5.84 -1.00
C GLN A 75 -10.19 5.55 -2.24
N SER A 76 -9.94 6.25 -3.35
CA SER A 76 -10.72 6.13 -4.58
C SER A 76 -10.17 5.11 -5.57
N MET A 77 -9.13 4.36 -5.20
CA MET A 77 -8.50 3.38 -6.07
C MET A 77 -9.51 2.31 -6.55
N THR A 78 -9.44 2.00 -7.83
CA THR A 78 -10.26 1.02 -8.52
C THR A 78 -9.38 0.07 -9.34
N TRP A 79 -10.01 -0.94 -9.95
CA TRP A 79 -9.32 -1.85 -10.87
C TRP A 79 -8.73 -1.13 -12.10
N GLU A 80 -9.30 0.01 -12.52
CA GLU A 80 -8.79 0.81 -13.64
C GLU A 80 -7.38 1.37 -13.37
N ASP A 81 -7.00 1.58 -12.11
CA ASP A 81 -5.67 2.06 -11.74
C ASP A 81 -4.57 1.04 -12.05
N LEU A 82 -4.91 -0.25 -12.20
CA LEU A 82 -3.96 -1.25 -12.68
C LEU A 82 -3.56 -1.00 -14.13
N LYS A 83 -4.47 -0.49 -14.97
CA LYS A 83 -4.13 -0.12 -16.35
C LYS A 83 -3.11 1.02 -16.36
N TRP A 84 -3.28 2.00 -15.47
CA TRP A 84 -2.29 3.05 -15.27
C TRP A 84 -0.96 2.47 -14.77
N LEU A 85 -0.96 1.58 -13.78
CA LEU A 85 0.27 1.00 -13.24
C LEU A 85 1.04 0.21 -14.32
N HIS A 86 0.34 -0.60 -15.12
CA HIS A 86 0.92 -1.28 -16.29
C HIS A 86 1.46 -0.31 -17.36
N SER A 87 0.94 0.92 -17.42
CA SER A 87 1.44 1.94 -18.35
C SER A 87 2.77 2.55 -17.91
N VAL A 88 3.09 2.52 -16.61
CA VAL A 88 4.29 3.16 -16.04
C VAL A 88 5.42 2.18 -15.68
N THR A 89 5.18 0.86 -15.71
CA THR A 89 6.19 -0.18 -15.47
C THR A 89 6.03 -1.39 -16.38
N LYS A 90 7.13 -2.12 -16.61
CA LYS A 90 7.12 -3.45 -17.24
C LYS A 90 7.38 -4.59 -16.27
N LEU A 91 7.65 -4.28 -14.99
CA LEU A 91 7.81 -5.30 -13.98
C LEU A 91 6.49 -6.05 -13.75
N PRO A 92 6.54 -7.35 -13.44
CA PRO A 92 5.42 -8.10 -12.90
C PRO A 92 4.76 -7.37 -11.72
N ILE A 93 3.44 -7.23 -11.77
CA ILE A 93 2.59 -6.69 -10.72
C ILE A 93 1.97 -7.85 -9.94
N ILE A 94 2.17 -7.84 -8.63
CA ILE A 94 1.60 -8.79 -7.67
C ILE A 94 0.57 -8.04 -6.83
N LEU A 95 -0.68 -8.51 -6.81
CA LEU A 95 -1.71 -7.92 -5.97
C LEU A 95 -1.73 -8.61 -4.61
N LYS A 96 -1.37 -7.86 -3.57
CA LYS A 96 -1.37 -8.31 -2.17
C LYS A 96 -2.61 -7.78 -1.46
N GLY A 97 -3.36 -8.68 -0.82
CA GLY A 97 -4.57 -8.32 -0.08
C GLY A 97 -5.85 -8.96 -0.60
N ILE A 98 -5.75 -9.80 -1.63
CA ILE A 98 -6.89 -10.52 -2.20
C ILE A 98 -7.30 -11.64 -1.26
N MET A 99 -8.58 -11.71 -0.90
CA MET A 99 -9.09 -12.74 0.03
C MET A 99 -10.36 -13.44 -0.43
N CYS A 100 -10.93 -13.05 -1.57
CA CYS A 100 -12.10 -13.71 -2.12
C CYS A 100 -11.84 -14.16 -3.57
N PRO A 101 -12.51 -15.24 -4.03
CA PRO A 101 -12.40 -15.72 -5.41
C PRO A 101 -12.82 -14.68 -6.45
N GLU A 102 -13.74 -13.79 -6.11
CA GLU A 102 -14.25 -12.75 -7.01
C GLU A 102 -13.15 -11.74 -7.36
N ASP A 103 -12.44 -11.22 -6.35
CA ASP A 103 -11.31 -10.32 -6.56
C ASP A 103 -10.13 -11.03 -7.21
N ALA A 104 -9.94 -12.33 -6.95
CA ALA A 104 -8.91 -13.11 -7.64
C ALA A 104 -9.17 -13.22 -9.15
N LYS A 105 -10.44 -13.36 -9.57
CA LYS A 105 -10.82 -13.34 -10.99
C LYS A 105 -10.56 -11.98 -11.62
N LEU A 106 -10.93 -10.91 -10.93
CA LEU A 106 -10.67 -9.54 -11.39
C LEU A 106 -9.16 -9.25 -11.48
N ALA A 107 -8.36 -9.71 -10.53
CA ALA A 107 -6.90 -9.59 -10.58
C ALA A 107 -6.31 -10.18 -11.86
N ILE A 108 -6.78 -11.37 -12.26
CA ILE A 108 -6.35 -12.02 -13.51
C ILE A 108 -6.84 -11.22 -14.72
N GLU A 109 -8.10 -10.79 -14.74
CA GLU A 109 -8.70 -10.02 -15.84
C GLU A 109 -7.95 -8.70 -16.09
N TYR A 110 -7.52 -8.02 -15.03
CA TYR A 110 -6.78 -6.76 -15.11
C TYR A 110 -5.27 -6.92 -15.25
N GLY A 111 -4.77 -8.16 -15.43
CA GLY A 111 -3.40 -8.42 -15.84
C GLY A 111 -2.38 -8.57 -14.72
N ALA A 112 -2.80 -8.83 -13.48
CA ALA A 112 -1.88 -9.18 -12.40
C ALA A 112 -1.11 -10.48 -12.71
N GLN A 113 0.19 -10.48 -12.47
CA GLN A 113 1.07 -11.64 -12.73
C GLN A 113 1.03 -12.65 -11.58
N ALA A 114 0.69 -12.20 -10.37
CA ALA A 114 0.47 -13.08 -9.23
C ALA A 114 -0.51 -12.45 -8.24
N ILE A 115 -1.10 -13.32 -7.41
CA ILE A 115 -1.97 -12.96 -6.30
C ILE A 115 -1.27 -13.36 -5.01
N PHE A 116 -1.20 -12.43 -4.07
CA PHE A 116 -0.72 -12.67 -2.71
C PHE A 116 -1.93 -12.59 -1.76
N VAL A 117 -2.43 -13.77 -1.38
CA VAL A 117 -3.49 -13.93 -0.38
C VAL A 117 -2.98 -13.44 0.97
N SER A 118 -3.58 -12.37 1.48
CA SER A 118 -3.09 -11.66 2.67
C SER A 118 -4.24 -10.92 3.33
N ASN A 119 -4.37 -11.04 4.65
CA ASN A 119 -5.23 -10.17 5.47
C ASN A 119 -4.43 -9.02 6.13
N HIS A 120 -3.28 -8.68 5.54
CA HIS A 120 -2.33 -7.71 6.07
C HIS A 120 -1.80 -8.08 7.47
N GLY A 121 -1.72 -9.38 7.78
CA GLY A 121 -1.29 -9.90 9.08
C GLY A 121 -2.30 -9.62 10.19
N GLY A 122 -3.60 -9.59 9.88
CA GLY A 122 -4.68 -9.30 10.83
C GLY A 122 -4.72 -7.84 11.30
N ARG A 123 -4.15 -6.91 10.52
CA ARG A 123 -3.95 -5.51 10.93
C ARG A 123 -4.82 -4.50 10.18
N GLN A 124 -5.67 -4.98 9.29
CA GLN A 124 -6.62 -4.19 8.50
C GLN A 124 -8.06 -4.47 8.97
N LEU A 125 -8.89 -5.11 8.15
CA LEU A 125 -10.23 -5.51 8.56
C LEU A 125 -10.16 -6.67 9.56
N ASP A 126 -10.73 -6.47 10.75
CA ASP A 126 -10.77 -7.48 11.81
C ASP A 126 -11.81 -8.57 11.50
N SER A 127 -11.66 -9.75 12.11
CA SER A 127 -12.56 -10.91 11.97
C SER A 127 -12.65 -11.53 10.56
N VAL A 128 -11.69 -11.22 9.69
CA VAL A 128 -11.53 -11.91 8.41
C VAL A 128 -10.81 -13.26 8.60
N LEU A 129 -10.84 -14.11 7.57
CA LEU A 129 -10.18 -15.42 7.59
C LEU A 129 -8.64 -15.29 7.72
N PRO A 130 -7.97 -16.30 8.29
CA PRO A 130 -6.50 -16.37 8.30
C PRO A 130 -5.94 -16.57 6.88
N THR A 131 -4.71 -16.10 6.67
CA THR A 131 -3.97 -16.19 5.40
C THR A 131 -2.57 -16.73 5.62
#